data_AF-A0A9E0TIJ5-F1
#
_entry.id   AF-A0A9E0TIJ5-F1
#
_cell.length_a   1.000
_cell.length_b   1.000
_cell.length_c   1.000
_cell.angle_alpha   90.00
_cell.angle_beta   90.00
_cell.angle_gamma   90.00
#
_symmetry.space_group_name_H-M   'P 1'
#
loop_
_entity.id
_entity.type
_entity.pdbx_description
1 polymer ?
#
loop_
_entity_poly.entity_id
_entity_poly.type
_entity_poly.pdbx_seq_one_letter_code
_entity_poly.pdbx_strand_id
1 'polypeptide(L)' 'TFDAATIELRESGGGKYLGVTITVLATSREQLDELYRALSTHPMAHWVL' A
#
# COMPACT_ATOMS: atom_id res chain seq x y z
N THR A 1 9.40 -8.58 -11.27
CA THR A 1 8.18 -8.11 -11.95
C THR A 1 7.19 -7.72 -10.88
N PHE A 2 6.63 -6.51 -10.94
CA PHE A 2 5.59 -6.07 -10.02
C PHE A 2 4.30 -6.84 -10.34
N ASP A 3 3.75 -7.55 -9.36
CA ASP A 3 2.50 -8.29 -9.52
C ASP A 3 1.42 -7.57 -8.71
N ALA A 4 0.49 -6.90 -9.42
CA ALA A 4 -0.59 -6.17 -8.79
C ALA A 4 -1.70 -7.09 -8.24
N ALA A 5 -1.68 -8.40 -8.55
CA ALA A 5 -2.70 -9.33 -8.09
C ALA A 5 -2.50 -9.74 -6.63
N THR A 6 -1.35 -9.43 -6.02
CA THR A 6 -1.15 -9.55 -4.56
C THR A 6 -1.76 -8.39 -3.76
N ILE A 7 -2.35 -7.41 -4.44
CA ILE A 7 -2.98 -6.25 -3.82
C ILE A 7 -4.45 -6.56 -3.56
N GLU A 8 -4.78 -6.78 -2.29
CA GLU A 8 -6.17 -6.94 -1.87
C GLU A 8 -6.79 -5.56 -1.62
N LEU A 9 -7.84 -5.26 -2.39
CA LEU A 9 -8.61 -4.04 -2.28
C LEU A 9 -9.92 -4.37 -1.56
N ARG A 10 -10.16 -3.68 -0.44
CA ARG A 10 -11.39 -3.81 0.33
C ARG A 10 -12.07 -2.46 0.44
N GLU A 11 -13.28 -2.39 -0.10
CA GLU A 11 -14.14 -1.24 0.10
C GLU A 11 -14.60 -1.19 1.56
N SER A 12 -14.34 -0.08 2.25
CA SER A 12 -14.83 0.12 3.61
C SER A 12 -16.35 0.32 3.57
N GLY A 13 -17.07 -0.26 4.53
CA GLY A 13 -18.54 -0.34 4.54
C GLY A 13 -19.31 0.99 4.54
N GLY A 14 -18.61 2.13 4.60
CA GLY A 14 -19.19 3.47 4.46
C GLY A 14 -18.82 4.21 3.17
N GLY A 15 -18.13 3.59 2.22
CA GLY A 15 -17.74 4.18 0.92
C GLY A 15 -16.74 5.35 0.98
N LYS A 16 -16.31 5.76 2.18
CA LYS A 16 -15.36 6.87 2.39
C LYS A 16 -13.89 6.48 2.25
N TYR A 17 -13.56 5.20 2.43
CA TYR A 17 -12.18 4.73 2.45
C TYR A 17 -12.06 3.42 1.69
N LEU A 18 -10.98 3.31 0.91
CA LEU A 18 -10.55 2.06 0.29
C LEU A 18 -9.39 1.52 1.14
N GLY A 19 -9.60 0.37 1.78
CA GLY A 19 -8.53 -0.37 2.41
C GLY A 19 -7.72 -1.09 1.34
N VAL A 20 -6.42 -0.88 1.31
CA VAL A 20 -5.51 -1.52 0.35
C VAL A 20 -4.48 -2.29 1.14
N THR A 21 -4.48 -3.61 1.02
CA THR A 21 -3.46 -4.49 1.61
C THR A 21 -2.51 -4.92 0.50
N ILE A 22 -1.23 -4.57 0.65
CA ILE A 22 -0.19 -4.92 -0.33
C ILE A 22 0.78 -5.89 0.35
N THR A 23 0.85 -7.12 -0.14
CA THR A 23 1.89 -8.06 0.28
C THR A 23 3.09 -7.92 -0.65
N VAL A 24 4.21 -7.41 -0.13
CA VAL A 24 5.46 -7.25 -0.87
C VAL A 24 6.54 -8.21 -0.37
N LEU A 25 7.25 -8.84 -1.31
CA LEU A 25 8.49 -9.58 -1.02
C LEU A 25 9.65 -8.59 -1.00
N ALA A 26 9.93 -8.02 0.17
CA ALA A 26 11.06 -7.11 0.35
C ALA A 26 12.36 -7.92 0.40
N THR A 27 13.13 -7.88 -0.69
CA THR A 27 14.49 -8.46 -0.74
C THR A 27 15.53 -7.61 -0.01
N SER A 28 15.22 -6.35 0.32
CA SER A 28 16.12 -5.44 1.02
C SER A 28 15.34 -4.36 1.78
N ARG A 29 15.93 -3.82 2.85
CA ARG A 29 15.28 -2.85 3.74
C ARG A 29 15.07 -1.47 3.08
N GLU A 30 16.00 -1.05 2.22
CA GLU A 30 15.85 0.17 1.42
C GLU A 30 14.61 0.12 0.50
N GLN A 31 14.26 -1.05 -0.03
CA GLN A 31 13.04 -1.20 -0.82
C GLN A 31 11.78 -1.01 0.02
N LEU A 32 11.80 -1.42 1.29
CA LEU A 32 10.69 -1.21 2.21
C LEU A 32 10.54 0.28 2.56
N ASP A 33 11.65 0.95 2.86
CA ASP A 33 11.71 2.38 3.16
C ASP A 33 11.24 3.24 1.97
N GLU A 34 11.66 2.90 0.75
CA GLU A 34 11.22 3.59 -0.47
C GLU A 34 9.72 3.42 -0.70
N LEU A 35 9.19 2.19 -0.52
CA LEU A 35 7.76 1.92 -0.65
C LEU A 35 6.96 2.70 0.38
N TYR A 36 7.41 2.70 1.64
CA TYR A 36 6.78 3.44 2.73
C TYR A 36 6.81 4.95 2.46
N ARG A 37 7.94 5.48 1.99
CA ARG A 37 8.10 6.90 1.66
C ARG A 37 7.20 7.31 0.50
N ALA A 38 7.20 6.55 -0.59
CA ALA A 38 6.39 6.84 -1.77
C ALA A 38 4.88 6.83 -1.44
N LEU A 39 4.42 5.83 -0.70
CA LEU A 39 3.04 5.73 -0.25
C LEU A 39 2.66 6.85 0.72
N SER A 40 3.53 7.17 1.67
CA SER A 40 3.28 8.23 2.67
C SER A 40 3.24 9.63 2.06
N THR A 41 3.98 9.89 0.98
CA THR A 41 3.90 11.16 0.25
C THR A 41 2.68 11.31 -0.66
N HIS A 42 1.86 10.26 -0.83
CA HIS A 42 0.74 10.32 -1.74
C HIS A 42 -0.44 11.06 -1.09
N PRO A 43 -1.00 12.12 -1.71
CA PRO A 43 -1.99 13.01 -1.08
C PRO A 43 -3.34 12.33 -0.76
N MET A 44 -3.59 11.13 -1.28
CA MET A 44 -4.78 10.32 -0.98
C MET A 44 -4.50 9.17 0.00
N ALA A 45 -3.23 8.94 0.37
CA ALA A 45 -2.86 7.94 1.37
C ALA A 45 -3.08 8.52 2.76
N HIS A 46 -4.24 8.20 3.35
CA HIS A 46 -4.64 8.78 4.62
C HIS A 46 -4.01 8.08 5.83
N TRP A 47 -3.76 6.76 5.74
CA TRP A 47 -3.18 5.96 6.82
C TRP A 47 -2.28 4.84 6.26
N VAL A 48 -1.07 4.73 6.80
CA VAL A 48 -0.13 3.62 6.58
C VAL A 48 0.08 2.96 7.95
N LEU A 49 -0.19 1.65 8.05
CA LEU A 49 -0.17 0.85 9.28
C LEU A 49 0.79 -0.34 9.12
#